data_AF-A0A7M3V7A0-F1
#
_entry.id   AF-A0A7M3V7A0-F1
#
_cell.length_a   1.000
_cell.length_b   1.000
_cell.length_c   1.000
_cell.angle_alpha   90.00
_cell.angle_beta   90.00
_cell.angle_gamma   90.00
#
_symmetry.space_group_name_H-M   'P 1'
#
loop_
_entity.id
_entity.type
_entity.pdbx_description
1 polymer ?
#
loop_
_entity_poly.entity_id
_entity_poly.type
_entity_poly.pdbx_seq_one_letter_code
_entity_poly.pdbx_strand_id
1 'polypeptide(L)'
;IAEDSIDSIIVAASEQDSEIMDAKDQPQAKVTRSIVFVTGEAAPYAKSGGLGDVCGSLPIALAARGHRVMVVMPRYLNGSSDKNYAKALYTAKHIKIPCFGGSHEVTFFHEYRDNVDWVFVDHPSYHRPGSLYGDNFGAFGDNQFRYTLLCYAACEAPLILELGGYIYGQNCMFVVNDWHASLVPVLLAAKYRPYGVYRDSRSTLVIHNLAHQGVEPASTYPDLGLPPEWYGALEWVFPEWARRHALDKGEAVNFLKGAVVTADRIVTVSQGYSWEVTTAEGGQGLNELLSSRKSVLNGIVNGIDINDWNPTTDKCLPHHYSVDDLSGKAKCKAELQKELGLPVREDVPLIGFIGRLDYQKGIDLIKMAIPELMREDVQF
;
A
#
# COMPACT_ATOMS: atom_id res chain seq x y z
N ILE A 1 47.73 -6.82 -63.18
CA ILE A 1 47.93 -7.55 -61.91
C ILE A 1 47.82 -6.46 -60.83
N ALA A 2 46.60 -5.96 -60.60
CA ALA A 2 45.57 -6.43 -59.65
C ALA A 2 45.77 -5.68 -58.30
N GLU A 3 44.93 -4.70 -57.93
CA GLU A 3 43.55 -4.74 -57.37
C GLU A 3 43.51 -4.80 -55.82
N ASP A 4 42.64 -3.94 -55.25
CA ASP A 4 41.92 -4.00 -53.95
C ASP A 4 42.70 -3.88 -52.62
N SER A 5 42.18 -3.34 -51.50
CA SER A 5 40.82 -3.01 -51.07
C SER A 5 40.79 -1.88 -50.01
N ILE A 6 39.66 -1.18 -49.94
CA ILE A 6 39.14 -0.40 -48.80
C ILE A 6 38.85 -1.37 -47.63
N ASP A 7 39.18 -1.03 -46.38
CA ASP A 7 38.18 -1.09 -45.30
C ASP A 7 38.58 -0.42 -43.97
N SER A 8 37.53 0.14 -43.38
CA SER A 8 37.42 0.88 -42.14
C SER A 8 37.71 0.08 -40.87
N ILE A 9 38.01 0.77 -39.75
CA ILE A 9 37.35 0.57 -38.44
C ILE A 9 37.81 1.70 -37.50
N ILE A 10 36.85 2.56 -37.17
CA ILE A 10 36.82 3.45 -36.02
C ILE A 10 36.49 2.58 -34.80
N VAL A 11 37.30 2.66 -33.74
CA VAL A 11 36.85 2.30 -32.39
C VAL A 11 37.18 3.45 -31.47
N ALA A 12 36.25 4.40 -31.40
CA ALA A 12 36.03 5.19 -30.21
C ALA A 12 35.09 4.36 -29.32
N ALA A 13 35.58 3.94 -28.16
CA ALA A 13 34.73 3.44 -27.08
C ALA A 13 34.92 4.40 -25.91
N SER A 14 33.90 5.24 -25.74
CA SER A 14 33.69 6.16 -24.63
C SER A 14 33.48 5.39 -23.34
N GLU A 15 34.35 5.64 -22.35
CA GLU A 15 33.99 5.52 -20.94
C GLU A 15 32.98 6.64 -20.64
N GLN A 16 31.70 6.30 -20.54
CA GLN A 16 30.70 7.13 -19.90
C GLN A 16 30.22 6.38 -18.67
N ASP A 17 30.58 6.94 -17.53
CA ASP A 17 30.19 6.55 -16.19
C ASP A 17 28.68 6.35 -16.10
N SER A 18 28.25 5.10 -16.04
CA SER A 18 27.04 4.76 -15.34
C SER A 18 27.35 4.91 -13.85
N GLU A 19 27.05 6.08 -13.26
CA GLU A 19 26.96 6.20 -11.80
C GLU A 19 25.78 5.35 -11.30
N ILE A 20 26.02 4.04 -11.21
CA ILE A 20 25.37 3.21 -10.21
C ILE A 20 25.92 3.76 -8.90
N MET A 21 25.13 4.57 -8.18
CA MET A 21 25.50 5.06 -6.85
C MET A 21 26.06 3.89 -6.04
N ASP A 22 27.34 3.97 -5.73
CA ASP A 22 28.03 2.98 -4.93
C ASP A 22 27.28 2.88 -3.59
N ALA A 23 27.09 1.68 -3.03
CA ALA A 23 26.28 1.47 -1.82
C ALA A 23 26.76 2.28 -0.58
N LYS A 24 27.92 2.95 -0.71
CA LYS A 24 28.52 3.86 0.27
C LYS A 24 27.95 5.29 0.27
N ASP A 25 27.23 5.71 -0.77
CA ASP A 25 26.70 7.09 -0.87
C ASP A 25 25.20 7.24 -0.54
N GLN A 26 24.57 6.18 -0.03
CA GLN A 26 23.17 6.24 0.38
C GLN A 26 22.98 7.08 1.67
N PRO A 27 22.04 8.06 1.67
CA PRO A 27 21.84 8.94 2.82
C PRO A 27 21.26 8.21 4.02
N GLN A 28 22.10 7.95 5.03
CA GLN A 28 21.71 7.28 6.27
C GLN A 28 20.79 8.14 7.15
N ALA A 29 19.91 7.49 7.90
CA ALA A 29 19.08 8.16 8.89
C ALA A 29 19.91 8.59 10.11
N LYS A 30 19.66 9.78 10.65
CA LYS A 30 20.32 10.26 11.89
C LYS A 30 20.05 9.36 13.09
N VAL A 31 18.85 8.77 13.14
CA VAL A 31 18.41 7.86 14.20
C VAL A 31 17.73 6.68 13.54
N THR A 32 18.30 5.49 13.70
CA THR A 32 17.70 4.25 13.24
C THR A 32 16.60 3.80 14.20
N ARG A 33 15.63 3.05 13.67
CA ARG A 33 14.41 2.63 14.38
C ARG A 33 14.02 1.24 13.94
N SER A 34 13.32 0.51 14.80
CA SER A 34 12.55 -0.68 14.41
C SER A 34 11.19 -0.24 13.89
N ILE A 35 10.87 -0.59 12.64
CA ILE A 35 9.65 -0.17 11.95
C ILE A 35 8.90 -1.42 11.52
N VAL A 36 7.61 -1.48 11.82
CA VAL A 36 6.74 -2.62 11.51
C VAL A 36 5.60 -2.13 10.63
N PHE A 37 5.71 -2.38 9.33
CA PHE A 37 4.63 -2.17 8.39
C PHE A 37 3.59 -3.29 8.54
N VAL A 38 2.33 -2.92 8.56
CA VAL A 38 1.21 -3.86 8.56
C VAL A 38 0.31 -3.50 7.40
N THR A 39 0.07 -4.45 6.51
CA THR A 39 -0.63 -4.20 5.25
C THR A 39 -1.41 -5.42 4.76
N GLY A 40 -2.52 -5.15 4.06
CA GLY A 40 -3.23 -6.18 3.31
C GLY A 40 -2.55 -6.53 1.97
N GLU A 41 -1.64 -5.69 1.46
CA GLU A 41 -1.00 -5.85 0.15
C GLU A 41 0.45 -5.37 0.16
N ALA A 42 1.32 -6.06 -0.56
CA ALA A 42 2.67 -5.61 -0.89
C ALA A 42 3.18 -6.32 -2.15
N ALA A 43 3.76 -5.55 -3.07
CA ALA A 43 4.47 -6.10 -4.21
C ALA A 43 5.81 -6.72 -3.77
N PRO A 44 6.27 -7.84 -4.38
CA PRO A 44 5.65 -8.58 -5.48
C PRO A 44 4.66 -9.68 -5.04
N TYR A 45 4.42 -9.86 -3.74
CA TYR A 45 3.69 -11.03 -3.22
C TYR A 45 2.19 -10.99 -3.52
N ALA A 46 1.54 -9.87 -3.22
CA ALA A 46 0.10 -9.69 -3.38
C ALA A 46 -0.22 -8.20 -3.57
N LYS A 47 -0.78 -7.84 -4.74
CA LYS A 47 -1.08 -6.46 -5.12
C LYS A 47 -2.43 -6.39 -5.83
N SER A 48 -3.27 -5.43 -5.45
CA SER A 48 -4.48 -5.03 -6.18
C SER A 48 -4.44 -3.56 -6.62
N GLY A 49 -3.67 -2.71 -5.96
CA GLY A 49 -3.58 -1.28 -6.29
C GLY A 49 -2.28 -0.61 -5.83
N GLY A 50 -2.28 0.72 -5.80
CA GLY A 50 -1.10 1.53 -5.45
C GLY A 50 -0.60 1.33 -4.02
N LEU A 51 -1.45 0.87 -3.09
CA LEU A 51 -1.03 0.47 -1.75
C LEU A 51 0.08 -0.59 -1.81
N GLY A 52 -0.08 -1.58 -2.68
CA GLY A 52 0.90 -2.66 -2.84
C GLY A 52 2.26 -2.16 -3.35
N ASP A 53 2.28 -1.12 -4.20
CA ASP A 53 3.51 -0.51 -4.70
C ASP A 53 4.23 0.28 -3.61
N VAL A 54 3.47 1.06 -2.82
CA VAL A 54 4.03 1.82 -1.69
C VAL A 54 4.59 0.87 -0.64
N CYS A 55 3.85 -0.18 -0.27
CA CYS A 55 4.31 -1.20 0.67
C CYS A 55 5.41 -2.10 0.09
N GLY A 56 5.59 -2.14 -1.23
CA GLY A 56 6.69 -2.85 -1.88
C GLY A 56 8.01 -2.07 -1.88
N SER A 57 7.95 -0.73 -1.92
CA SER A 57 9.13 0.14 -2.13
C SER A 57 9.56 0.94 -0.89
N LEU A 58 8.61 1.52 -0.14
CA LEU A 58 8.91 2.34 1.04
C LEU A 58 9.65 1.57 2.15
N PRO A 59 9.28 0.31 2.47
CA PRO A 59 10.03 -0.47 3.46
C PRO A 59 11.50 -0.67 3.06
N ILE A 60 11.76 -0.95 1.77
CA ILE A 60 13.11 -1.13 1.23
C ILE A 60 13.90 0.17 1.33
N ALA A 61 13.29 1.30 0.95
CA ALA A 61 13.92 2.61 1.05
C ALA A 61 14.28 2.98 2.51
N LEU A 62 13.46 2.59 3.49
CA LEU A 62 13.78 2.80 4.91
C LEU A 62 14.89 1.84 5.40
N ALA A 63 14.86 0.58 4.97
CA ALA A 63 15.91 -0.39 5.32
C ALA A 63 17.29 0.06 4.78
N ALA A 64 17.33 0.56 3.55
CA ALA A 64 18.54 1.13 2.92
C ALA A 64 19.14 2.30 3.73
N ARG A 65 18.30 3.03 4.49
CA ARG A 65 18.73 4.15 5.35
C ARG A 65 19.10 3.72 6.77
N GLY A 66 19.22 2.42 7.01
CA GLY A 66 19.69 1.81 8.26
C GLY A 66 18.59 1.46 9.26
N HIS A 67 17.31 1.60 8.91
CA HIS A 67 16.21 1.15 9.78
C HIS A 67 16.11 -0.37 9.77
N ARG A 68 15.67 -0.96 10.88
CA ARG A 68 15.28 -2.38 10.92
C ARG A 68 13.80 -2.46 10.56
N VAL A 69 13.48 -3.04 9.42
CA VAL A 69 12.13 -2.94 8.83
C VAL A 69 11.51 -4.32 8.67
N MET A 70 10.32 -4.49 9.27
CA MET A 70 9.47 -5.66 9.10
C MET A 70 8.23 -5.27 8.30
N VAL A 71 7.79 -6.12 7.39
CA VAL A 71 6.49 -6.03 6.73
C VAL A 71 5.67 -7.26 7.10
N VAL A 72 4.55 -7.05 7.79
CA VAL A 72 3.59 -8.10 8.15
C VAL A 72 2.41 -8.05 7.20
N MET A 73 2.17 -9.14 6.48
CA MET A 73 1.06 -9.26 5.53
C MET A 73 0.45 -10.67 5.55
N PRO A 74 -0.78 -10.87 5.07
CA PRO A 74 -1.33 -12.21 4.92
C PRO A 74 -0.58 -13.03 3.86
N ARG A 75 -0.48 -14.34 4.08
CA ARG A 75 0.01 -15.30 3.08
C ARG A 75 -1.13 -15.71 2.16
N TYR A 76 -1.32 -14.98 1.06
CA TYR A 76 -2.34 -15.29 0.06
C TYR A 76 -1.90 -16.44 -0.85
N LEU A 77 -1.90 -17.64 -0.30
CA LEU A 77 -1.39 -18.82 -0.98
C LEU A 77 -2.38 -19.31 -2.05
N ASN A 78 -1.96 -19.36 -3.31
CA ASN A 78 -2.71 -19.98 -4.39
C ASN A 78 -2.23 -21.42 -4.64
N GLY A 79 -2.43 -22.29 -3.64
CA GLY A 79 -1.97 -23.68 -3.64
C GLY A 79 -0.57 -23.88 -3.02
N SER A 80 -0.26 -25.12 -2.62
CA SER A 80 0.94 -25.45 -1.81
C SER A 80 2.28 -25.16 -2.47
N SER A 81 2.32 -25.01 -3.79
CA SER A 81 3.54 -24.77 -4.59
C SER A 81 3.55 -23.39 -5.24
N ASP A 82 2.92 -22.40 -4.62
CA ASP A 82 2.93 -21.02 -5.11
C ASP A 82 4.37 -20.48 -5.13
N LYS A 83 4.84 -20.12 -6.34
CA LYS A 83 6.20 -19.63 -6.56
C LYS A 83 6.46 -18.31 -5.86
N ASN A 84 5.43 -17.51 -5.60
CA ASN A 84 5.57 -16.21 -4.95
C ASN A 84 6.01 -16.33 -3.50
N TYR A 85 5.68 -17.43 -2.82
CA TYR A 85 6.04 -17.67 -1.42
C TYR A 85 7.08 -18.79 -1.25
N ALA A 86 7.74 -19.23 -2.33
CA ALA A 86 8.67 -20.37 -2.29
C ALA A 86 9.90 -20.14 -1.37
N LYS A 87 10.32 -18.90 -1.20
CA LYS A 87 11.44 -18.50 -0.32
C LYS A 87 10.99 -18.15 1.11
N ALA A 88 9.69 -18.05 1.35
CA ALA A 88 9.14 -17.78 2.67
C ALA A 88 9.14 -19.07 3.50
N LEU A 89 9.98 -19.13 4.53
CA LEU A 89 10.17 -20.32 5.37
C LEU A 89 9.30 -20.24 6.62
N TYR A 90 8.76 -21.37 7.05
CA TYR A 90 8.00 -21.44 8.30
C TYR A 90 8.92 -21.15 9.50
N THR A 91 8.52 -20.22 10.36
CA THR A 91 9.32 -19.76 11.51
C THR A 91 9.22 -20.69 12.73
N ALA A 92 8.42 -21.76 12.67
CA ALA A 92 8.06 -22.61 13.82
C ALA A 92 7.32 -21.87 14.96
N LYS A 93 6.84 -20.65 14.72
CA LYS A 93 6.05 -19.88 15.68
C LYS A 93 4.59 -19.84 15.23
N HIS A 94 3.70 -19.99 16.21
CA HIS A 94 2.25 -19.91 16.05
C HIS A 94 1.66 -19.19 17.26
N ILE A 95 0.50 -18.57 17.07
CA ILE A 95 -0.27 -17.95 18.16
C ILE A 95 -1.74 -18.35 18.03
N LYS A 96 -2.45 -18.30 19.15
CA LYS A 96 -3.90 -18.52 19.22
C LYS A 96 -4.61 -17.23 19.58
N ILE A 97 -5.49 -16.78 18.69
CA ILE A 97 -6.20 -15.51 18.80
C ILE A 97 -7.63 -15.78 19.27
N PRO A 98 -8.04 -15.30 20.46
CA PRO A 98 -9.41 -15.44 20.94
C PRO A 98 -10.31 -14.36 20.32
N CYS A 99 -11.07 -14.73 19.28
CA CYS A 99 -11.98 -13.84 18.55
C CYS A 99 -13.07 -14.68 17.84
N PHE A 100 -14.13 -14.04 17.36
CA PHE A 100 -15.20 -14.66 16.55
C PHE A 100 -15.80 -15.93 17.19
N GLY A 101 -16.08 -15.85 18.50
CA GLY A 101 -16.67 -16.95 19.27
C GLY A 101 -15.75 -18.17 19.47
N GLY A 102 -14.46 -18.06 19.13
CA GLY A 102 -13.52 -19.17 19.19
C GLY A 102 -12.07 -18.77 19.44
N SER A 103 -11.18 -19.73 19.20
CA SER A 103 -9.74 -19.52 19.23
C SER A 103 -9.14 -19.98 17.91
N HIS A 104 -8.54 -19.04 17.19
CA HIS A 104 -8.04 -19.25 15.83
C HIS A 104 -6.51 -19.23 15.84
N GLU A 105 -5.91 -20.26 15.26
CA GLU A 105 -4.46 -20.38 15.20
C GLU A 105 -3.92 -19.76 13.90
N VAL A 106 -2.94 -18.89 14.02
CA VAL A 106 -2.17 -18.38 12.87
C VAL A 106 -0.71 -18.74 13.02
N THR A 107 -0.06 -18.99 11.89
CA THR A 107 1.37 -19.32 11.83
C THR A 107 2.13 -18.24 11.07
N PHE A 108 3.44 -18.15 11.31
CA PHE A 108 4.28 -17.13 10.66
C PHE A 108 5.29 -17.77 9.71
N PHE A 109 5.35 -17.25 8.50
CA PHE A 109 6.41 -17.53 7.53
C PHE A 109 7.28 -16.28 7.37
N HIS A 110 8.54 -16.45 7.01
CA HIS A 110 9.51 -15.36 6.92
C HIS A 110 10.43 -15.51 5.71
N GLU A 111 10.69 -14.39 5.04
CA GLU A 111 11.74 -14.21 4.04
C GLU A 111 12.52 -12.93 4.36
N TYR A 112 13.84 -12.99 4.34
CA TYR A 112 14.68 -11.80 4.42
C TYR A 112 15.13 -11.40 3.01
N ARG A 113 14.68 -10.24 2.54
CA ARG A 113 14.95 -9.76 1.17
C ARG A 113 15.07 -8.24 1.15
N ASP A 114 16.04 -7.71 0.42
CA ASP A 114 16.28 -6.27 0.26
C ASP A 114 16.42 -5.54 1.61
N ASN A 115 17.08 -6.19 2.57
CA ASN A 115 17.26 -5.73 3.95
C ASN A 115 15.95 -5.56 4.75
N VAL A 116 14.85 -6.15 4.28
CA VAL A 116 13.54 -6.14 4.92
C VAL A 116 13.18 -7.55 5.40
N ASP A 117 12.60 -7.63 6.59
CA ASP A 117 11.98 -8.83 7.13
C ASP A 117 10.53 -8.95 6.64
N TRP A 118 10.30 -9.78 5.62
CA TRP A 118 8.96 -10.08 5.12
C TRP A 118 8.34 -11.20 5.95
N VAL A 119 7.31 -10.87 6.72
CA VAL A 119 6.60 -11.79 7.60
C VAL A 119 5.20 -12.03 7.06
N PHE A 120 4.89 -13.30 6.79
CA PHE A 120 3.59 -13.71 6.25
C PHE A 120 2.77 -14.43 7.30
N VAL A 121 1.57 -13.92 7.56
CA VAL A 121 0.59 -14.52 8.46
C VAL A 121 -0.24 -15.53 7.69
N ASP A 122 -0.15 -16.80 8.08
CA ASP A 122 -0.81 -17.91 7.40
C ASP A 122 -2.01 -18.41 8.21
N HIS A 123 -3.14 -18.49 7.52
CA HIS A 123 -4.42 -19.02 8.00
C HIS A 123 -5.23 -19.49 6.79
N PRO A 124 -6.02 -20.58 6.89
CA PRO A 124 -6.78 -21.11 5.75
C PRO A 124 -7.72 -20.10 5.06
N SER A 125 -8.19 -19.07 5.77
CA SER A 125 -9.04 -18.01 5.20
C SER A 125 -8.33 -17.11 4.17
N TYR A 126 -7.00 -17.13 4.11
CA TYR A 126 -6.24 -16.38 3.10
C TYR A 126 -5.98 -17.19 1.82
N HIS A 127 -6.13 -18.52 1.87
CA HIS A 127 -5.80 -19.44 0.78
C HIS A 127 -6.99 -19.59 -0.17
N ARG A 128 -7.32 -18.52 -0.89
CA ARG A 128 -8.50 -18.50 -1.76
C ARG A 128 -8.15 -17.96 -3.15
N PRO A 129 -8.79 -18.50 -4.21
CA PRO A 129 -8.72 -17.90 -5.54
C PRO A 129 -9.49 -16.58 -5.57
N GLY A 130 -9.20 -15.74 -6.56
CA GLY A 130 -9.84 -14.44 -6.73
C GLY A 130 -8.89 -13.29 -6.39
N SER A 131 -9.47 -12.13 -6.05
CA SER A 131 -8.72 -10.98 -5.55
C SER A 131 -8.46 -11.10 -4.04
N LEU A 132 -7.65 -10.19 -3.50
CA LEU A 132 -7.31 -10.17 -2.07
C LEU A 132 -8.54 -9.95 -1.17
N TYR A 133 -9.56 -9.26 -1.68
CA TYR A 133 -10.75 -8.82 -0.92
C TYR A 133 -12.04 -9.52 -1.33
N GLY A 134 -12.07 -10.24 -2.44
CA GLY A 134 -13.29 -10.81 -3.00
C GLY A 134 -13.05 -11.63 -4.26
N ASP A 135 -14.12 -12.16 -4.82
CA ASP A 135 -14.14 -12.94 -6.04
C ASP A 135 -15.21 -12.42 -7.02
N ASN A 136 -15.59 -13.24 -8.00
CA ASN A 136 -16.61 -12.89 -9.00
C ASN A 136 -18.00 -12.62 -8.39
N PHE A 137 -18.25 -13.04 -7.14
CA PHE A 137 -19.49 -12.83 -6.41
C PHE A 137 -19.45 -11.59 -5.50
N GLY A 138 -18.32 -10.88 -5.47
CA GLY A 138 -18.13 -9.65 -4.70
C GLY A 138 -17.13 -9.80 -3.56
N ALA A 139 -17.17 -8.86 -2.62
CA ALA A 139 -16.29 -8.88 -1.45
C ALA A 139 -16.58 -10.10 -0.55
N PHE A 140 -15.54 -10.71 0.01
CA PHE A 140 -15.70 -11.82 0.94
C PHE A 140 -16.37 -11.34 2.24
N GLY A 141 -17.42 -12.04 2.69
CA GLY A 141 -18.14 -11.69 3.93
C GLY A 141 -17.34 -11.90 5.21
N ASP A 142 -16.25 -12.66 5.18
CA ASP A 142 -15.35 -12.89 6.33
C ASP A 142 -14.13 -11.96 6.33
N ASN A 143 -14.15 -10.90 5.52
CA ASN A 143 -13.09 -9.90 5.46
C ASN A 143 -12.75 -9.31 6.84
N GLN A 144 -13.76 -8.97 7.65
CA GLN A 144 -13.55 -8.47 9.01
C GLN A 144 -12.74 -9.46 9.87
N PHE A 145 -13.07 -10.75 9.80
CA PHE A 145 -12.36 -11.82 10.49
C PHE A 145 -10.91 -11.94 10.00
N ARG A 146 -10.72 -12.02 8.69
CA ARG A 146 -9.41 -12.14 8.03
C ARG A 146 -8.45 -11.02 8.47
N TYR A 147 -8.91 -9.77 8.49
CA TYR A 147 -8.04 -8.65 8.86
C TYR A 147 -7.94 -8.41 10.36
N THR A 148 -8.89 -8.93 11.17
CA THR A 148 -8.73 -9.05 12.61
C THR A 148 -7.55 -9.96 12.96
N LEU A 149 -7.46 -11.14 12.33
CA LEU A 149 -6.32 -12.06 12.52
C LEU A 149 -4.98 -11.40 12.17
N LEU A 150 -4.92 -10.68 11.05
CA LEU A 150 -3.72 -9.93 10.64
C LEU A 150 -3.28 -8.94 11.73
N CYS A 151 -4.22 -8.17 12.28
CA CYS A 151 -3.90 -7.14 13.28
C CYS A 151 -3.38 -7.75 14.59
N TYR A 152 -3.98 -8.84 15.07
CA TYR A 152 -3.48 -9.55 16.24
C TYR A 152 -2.11 -10.16 15.98
N ALA A 153 -1.92 -10.83 14.84
CA ALA A 153 -0.64 -11.43 14.45
C ALA A 153 0.48 -10.40 14.34
N ALA A 154 0.19 -9.23 13.78
CA ALA A 154 1.14 -8.12 13.66
C ALA A 154 1.55 -7.51 15.01
N CYS A 155 0.69 -7.57 16.03
CA CYS A 155 1.06 -7.15 17.38
C CYS A 155 1.98 -8.16 18.07
N GLU A 156 1.85 -9.45 17.77
CA GLU A 156 2.67 -10.51 18.38
C GLU A 156 4.01 -10.70 17.67
N ALA A 157 4.07 -10.53 16.34
CA ALA A 157 5.28 -10.77 15.55
C ALA A 157 6.54 -10.08 16.09
N PRO A 158 6.52 -8.79 16.50
CA PRO A 158 7.71 -8.13 17.06
C PRO A 158 8.17 -8.68 18.41
N LEU A 159 7.29 -9.38 19.15
CA LEU A 159 7.56 -9.93 20.48
C LEU A 159 8.10 -11.36 20.44
N ILE A 160 7.76 -12.15 19.41
CA ILE A 160 8.01 -13.59 19.40
C ILE A 160 8.94 -14.09 18.28
N LEU A 161 9.13 -13.30 17.20
CA LEU A 161 9.94 -13.70 16.06
C LEU A 161 11.40 -13.26 16.25
N GLU A 162 12.29 -14.23 16.40
CA GLU A 162 13.74 -14.03 16.58
C GLU A 162 14.46 -13.90 15.24
N LEU A 163 14.11 -12.87 14.47
CA LEU A 163 14.63 -12.66 13.11
C LEU A 163 16.09 -12.17 13.18
N GLY A 164 17.02 -12.94 12.64
CA GLY A 164 18.45 -12.64 12.77
C GLY A 164 18.99 -12.84 14.21
N GLY A 165 18.33 -13.69 15.01
CA GLY A 165 18.79 -14.09 16.34
C GLY A 165 18.27 -13.26 17.52
N TYR A 166 17.43 -12.23 17.26
CA TYR A 166 16.81 -11.43 18.31
C TYR A 166 15.48 -10.82 17.85
N ILE A 167 14.57 -10.56 18.78
CA ILE A 167 13.24 -10.01 18.51
C ILE A 167 13.30 -8.51 18.12
N TYR A 168 12.23 -7.98 17.52
CA TYR A 168 12.09 -6.54 17.27
C TYR A 168 11.84 -5.75 18.56
N GLY A 169 11.14 -6.37 19.52
CA GLY A 169 10.88 -5.81 20.83
C GLY A 169 9.75 -4.79 20.87
N GLN A 170 9.72 -3.99 21.94
CA GLN A 170 8.57 -3.16 22.31
C GLN A 170 8.73 -1.66 21.99
N ASN A 171 9.78 -1.29 21.26
CA ASN A 171 10.07 0.09 20.84
C ASN A 171 10.01 0.17 19.32
N CYS A 172 8.83 -0.09 18.78
CA CYS A 172 8.57 -0.14 17.34
C CYS A 172 7.72 1.05 16.90
N MET A 173 7.97 1.53 15.68
CA MET A 173 7.02 2.35 14.94
C MET A 173 6.15 1.43 14.09
N PHE A 174 4.89 1.27 14.45
CA PHE A 174 3.91 0.57 13.62
C PHE A 174 3.42 1.50 12.51
N VAL A 175 3.56 1.09 11.25
CA VAL A 175 3.00 1.80 10.10
C VAL A 175 1.85 0.95 9.57
N VAL A 176 0.63 1.38 9.86
CA VAL A 176 -0.59 0.59 9.59
C VAL A 176 -1.29 1.17 8.38
N ASN A 177 -1.51 0.35 7.37
CA ASN A 177 -1.99 0.81 6.07
C ASN A 177 -3.47 0.46 5.87
N ASP A 178 -4.28 1.51 5.69
CA ASP A 178 -5.72 1.45 5.47
C ASP A 178 -6.48 0.63 6.53
N TRP A 179 -7.75 0.32 6.25
CA TRP A 179 -8.64 -0.35 7.20
C TRP A 179 -8.15 -1.77 7.58
N HIS A 180 -7.43 -2.46 6.69
CA HIS A 180 -6.90 -3.82 6.88
C HIS A 180 -6.03 -3.96 8.12
N ALA A 181 -5.26 -2.92 8.46
CA ALA A 181 -4.35 -2.89 9.60
C ALA A 181 -4.85 -1.96 10.73
N SER A 182 -6.02 -1.36 10.57
CA SER A 182 -6.49 -0.28 11.45
C SER A 182 -6.88 -0.73 12.87
N LEU A 183 -7.02 -2.04 13.12
CA LEU A 183 -7.24 -2.55 14.47
C LEU A 183 -5.95 -2.58 15.31
N VAL A 184 -4.76 -2.56 14.70
CA VAL A 184 -3.46 -2.56 15.41
C VAL A 184 -3.35 -1.43 16.44
N PRO A 185 -3.54 -0.13 16.12
CA PRO A 185 -3.42 0.94 17.12
C PRO A 185 -4.45 0.80 18.26
N VAL A 186 -5.63 0.27 17.97
CA VAL A 186 -6.64 -0.06 18.99
C VAL A 186 -6.14 -1.18 19.89
N LEU A 187 -5.58 -2.26 19.33
CA LEU A 187 -5.01 -3.37 20.10
C LEU A 187 -3.86 -2.90 20.98
N LEU A 188 -2.94 -2.09 20.45
CA LEU A 188 -1.84 -1.50 21.22
C LEU A 188 -2.39 -0.76 22.46
N ALA A 189 -3.45 0.05 22.28
CA ALA A 189 -4.04 0.84 23.35
C ALA A 189 -4.92 0.04 24.32
N ALA A 190 -5.66 -0.94 23.83
CA ALA A 190 -6.65 -1.71 24.61
C ALA A 190 -6.03 -2.92 25.32
N LYS A 191 -5.18 -3.67 24.62
CA LYS A 191 -4.70 -4.99 25.03
C LYS A 191 -3.30 -4.98 25.61
N TYR A 192 -2.41 -4.08 25.16
CA TYR A 192 -0.99 -4.14 25.52
C TYR A 192 -0.57 -3.04 26.52
N ARG A 193 -0.77 -1.76 26.16
CA ARG A 193 -0.32 -0.61 26.96
C ARG A 193 -0.80 -0.60 28.42
N PRO A 194 -2.06 -0.96 28.73
CA PRO A 194 -2.55 -1.01 30.12
C PRO A 194 -1.77 -2.00 30.99
N TYR A 195 -1.21 -3.04 30.38
CA TYR A 195 -0.48 -4.11 31.07
C TYR A 195 1.06 -3.96 30.98
N GLY A 196 1.54 -2.80 30.55
CA GLY A 196 2.98 -2.51 30.53
C GLY A 196 3.70 -2.86 29.24
N VAL A 197 3.02 -3.44 28.25
CA VAL A 197 3.61 -3.84 26.96
C VAL A 197 3.43 -2.72 25.93
N TYR A 198 4.42 -2.47 25.07
CA TYR A 198 4.35 -1.47 23.99
C TYR A 198 4.11 0.00 24.44
N ARG A 199 4.51 0.37 25.66
CA ARG A 199 4.40 1.76 26.15
C ARG A 199 5.22 2.75 25.31
N ASP A 200 6.37 2.32 24.81
CA ASP A 200 7.28 3.15 24.01
C ASP A 200 7.02 3.04 22.50
N SER A 201 6.27 2.02 22.06
CA SER A 201 5.83 1.92 20.67
C SER A 201 4.83 3.02 20.30
N ARG A 202 4.92 3.46 19.04
CA ARG A 202 4.01 4.41 18.42
C ARG A 202 3.44 3.83 17.13
N SER A 203 2.34 4.41 16.67
CA SER A 203 1.60 3.96 15.49
C SER A 203 1.28 5.13 14.57
N THR A 204 1.53 4.93 13.27
CA THR A 204 1.19 5.85 12.21
C THR A 204 0.17 5.17 11.30
N LEU A 205 -1.02 5.75 11.20
CA LEU A 205 -2.02 5.32 10.22
C LEU A 205 -1.70 5.96 8.87
N VAL A 206 -1.59 5.15 7.82
CA VAL A 206 -1.47 5.62 6.43
C VAL A 206 -2.78 5.36 5.71
N ILE A 207 -3.40 6.42 5.20
CA ILE A 207 -4.67 6.38 4.49
C ILE A 207 -4.40 6.62 2.99
N HIS A 208 -4.59 5.58 2.18
CA HIS A 208 -4.50 5.65 0.72
C HIS A 208 -5.85 5.94 0.09
N ASN A 209 -6.93 5.51 0.74
CA ASN A 209 -8.28 5.69 0.23
C ASN A 209 -9.31 5.65 1.36
N LEU A 210 -10.27 6.59 1.33
CA LEU A 210 -11.39 6.62 2.26
C LEU A 210 -12.63 5.84 1.80
N ALA A 211 -12.65 5.33 0.56
CA ALA A 211 -13.79 4.54 0.05
C ALA A 211 -14.00 3.22 0.79
N HIS A 212 -12.94 2.64 1.35
CA HIS A 212 -13.02 1.38 2.08
C HIS A 212 -12.56 1.60 3.52
N GLN A 213 -13.51 1.69 4.44
CA GLN A 213 -13.25 2.00 5.86
C GLN A 213 -13.30 0.77 6.78
N GLY A 214 -13.60 -0.42 6.23
CA GLY A 214 -13.77 -1.65 7.01
C GLY A 214 -14.97 -1.54 7.95
N VAL A 215 -16.16 -1.32 7.38
CA VAL A 215 -17.40 -1.10 8.12
C VAL A 215 -18.23 -2.36 8.13
N GLU A 216 -18.67 -2.77 9.31
CA GLU A 216 -19.56 -3.91 9.53
C GLU A 216 -20.63 -3.56 10.59
N PRO A 217 -21.75 -4.30 10.68
CA PRO A 217 -22.78 -4.05 11.69
C PRO A 217 -22.21 -4.05 13.12
N ALA A 218 -22.73 -3.17 13.97
CA ALA A 218 -22.24 -3.03 15.35
C ALA A 218 -22.33 -4.33 16.18
N SER A 219 -23.26 -5.22 15.81
CA SER A 219 -23.42 -6.53 16.43
C SER A 219 -22.18 -7.43 16.33
N THR A 220 -21.26 -7.14 15.41
CA THR A 220 -19.99 -7.87 15.22
C THR A 220 -18.90 -7.44 16.21
N TYR A 221 -19.09 -6.36 16.98
CA TYR A 221 -18.08 -5.88 17.92
C TYR A 221 -17.56 -6.96 18.91
N PRO A 222 -18.42 -7.80 19.54
CA PRO A 222 -17.96 -8.84 20.45
C PRO A 222 -17.03 -9.86 19.78
N ASP A 223 -17.16 -10.07 18.47
CA ASP A 223 -16.33 -10.99 17.71
C ASP A 223 -14.88 -10.51 17.61
N LEU A 224 -14.60 -9.22 17.80
CA LEU A 224 -13.26 -8.66 17.70
C LEU A 224 -12.35 -9.03 18.88
N GLY A 225 -12.91 -9.59 19.97
CA GLY A 225 -12.16 -9.96 21.17
C GLY A 225 -11.63 -8.77 21.97
N LEU A 226 -12.21 -7.57 21.77
CA LEU A 226 -11.88 -6.35 22.51
C LEU A 226 -12.75 -6.19 23.77
N PRO A 227 -12.23 -5.55 24.83
CA PRO A 227 -13.04 -5.22 26.01
C PRO A 227 -14.23 -4.31 25.68
N PRO A 228 -15.40 -4.45 26.34
CA PRO A 228 -16.61 -3.67 26.01
C PRO A 228 -16.43 -2.15 26.03
N GLU A 229 -15.59 -1.63 26.92
CA GLU A 229 -15.29 -0.20 27.06
C GLU A 229 -14.63 0.43 25.83
N TRP A 230 -14.04 -0.38 24.95
CA TRP A 230 -13.44 0.07 23.69
C TRP A 230 -14.44 0.21 22.54
N TYR A 231 -15.72 -0.11 22.74
CA TYR A 231 -16.75 -0.02 21.69
C TYR A 231 -16.80 1.38 21.07
N GLY A 232 -16.81 2.43 21.91
CA GLY A 232 -16.85 3.82 21.44
C GLY A 232 -15.67 4.22 20.53
N ALA A 233 -14.54 3.50 20.60
CA ALA A 233 -13.42 3.74 19.68
C ALA A 233 -13.76 3.31 18.26
N LEU A 234 -14.48 2.20 18.07
CA LEU A 234 -14.87 1.68 16.76
C LEU A 234 -16.29 2.08 16.33
N GLU A 235 -17.13 2.52 17.28
CA GLU A 235 -18.53 2.87 17.05
C GLU A 235 -18.66 3.89 15.91
N TRP A 236 -19.60 3.60 15.02
CA TRP A 236 -19.99 4.46 13.92
C TRP A 236 -21.50 4.41 13.74
N VAL A 237 -22.14 5.57 13.70
CA VAL A 237 -23.59 5.67 13.47
C VAL A 237 -23.83 6.41 12.18
N PHE A 238 -24.43 5.74 11.21
CA PHE A 238 -24.80 6.36 9.95
C PHE A 238 -25.93 7.37 10.15
N PRO A 239 -25.88 8.53 9.46
CA PRO A 239 -26.93 9.53 9.52
C PRO A 239 -28.25 8.98 8.95
N GLU A 240 -29.36 9.61 9.33
CA GLU A 240 -30.71 9.15 8.96
C GLU A 240 -30.93 9.00 7.45
N TRP A 241 -30.35 9.91 6.65
CA TRP A 241 -30.45 9.87 5.18
C TRP A 241 -29.70 8.68 4.55
N ALA A 242 -28.76 8.06 5.27
CA ALA A 242 -27.98 6.91 4.80
C ALA A 242 -28.56 5.56 5.26
N ARG A 243 -29.69 5.56 5.98
CA ARG A 243 -30.35 4.34 6.45
C ARG A 243 -30.91 3.54 5.29
N ARG A 244 -30.81 2.22 5.37
CA ARG A 244 -31.08 1.31 4.26
C ARG A 244 -32.51 0.78 4.25
N HIS A 245 -33.20 0.79 5.39
CA HIS A 245 -34.61 0.39 5.52
C HIS A 245 -35.23 0.96 6.80
N ALA A 246 -36.55 0.84 6.97
CA ALA A 246 -37.30 1.47 8.07
C ALA A 246 -36.83 1.09 9.49
N LEU A 247 -36.30 -0.13 9.68
CA LEU A 247 -35.78 -0.62 10.96
C LEU A 247 -34.26 -0.43 11.14
N ASP A 248 -33.59 0.21 10.18
CA ASP A 248 -32.13 0.35 10.21
C ASP A 248 -31.74 1.46 11.19
N LYS A 249 -31.04 1.08 12.26
CA LYS A 249 -30.51 2.00 13.26
C LYS A 249 -29.19 2.64 12.83
N GLY A 250 -28.59 2.18 11.73
CA GLY A 250 -27.32 2.69 11.20
C GLY A 250 -26.12 2.42 12.11
N GLU A 251 -26.23 1.50 13.07
CA GLU A 251 -25.19 1.19 14.05
C GLU A 251 -24.15 0.24 13.43
N ALA A 252 -22.90 0.67 13.43
CA ALA A 252 -21.79 -0.05 12.82
C ALA A 252 -20.51 0.04 13.67
N VAL A 253 -19.56 -0.84 13.37
CA VAL A 253 -18.15 -0.68 13.73
C VAL A 253 -17.36 -0.27 12.49
N ASN A 254 -16.41 0.65 12.66
CA ASN A 254 -15.59 1.18 11.58
C ASN A 254 -14.10 1.08 11.95
N PHE A 255 -13.38 0.21 11.26
CA PHE A 255 -11.98 -0.10 11.55
C PHE A 255 -11.10 1.13 11.34
N LEU A 256 -11.24 1.80 10.19
CA LEU A 256 -10.44 2.97 9.87
C LEU A 256 -10.68 4.11 10.86
N LYS A 257 -11.94 4.33 11.26
CA LYS A 257 -12.30 5.27 12.33
C LYS A 257 -11.59 4.92 13.64
N GLY A 258 -11.57 3.64 14.02
CA GLY A 258 -10.86 3.16 15.20
C GLY A 258 -9.37 3.54 15.18
N ALA A 259 -8.70 3.41 14.04
CA ALA A 259 -7.32 3.85 13.88
C ALA A 259 -7.17 5.38 13.92
N VAL A 260 -8.07 6.14 13.29
CA VAL A 260 -8.03 7.62 13.34
C VAL A 260 -8.14 8.11 14.79
N VAL A 261 -9.00 7.48 15.61
CA VAL A 261 -9.15 7.82 17.03
C VAL A 261 -7.87 7.51 17.84
N THR A 262 -7.18 6.42 17.54
CA THR A 262 -6.15 5.85 18.43
C THR A 262 -4.70 6.02 17.97
N ALA A 263 -4.45 6.26 16.68
CA ALA A 263 -3.10 6.39 16.13
C ALA A 263 -2.36 7.63 16.67
N ASP A 264 -1.03 7.56 16.72
CA ASP A 264 -0.20 8.67 17.20
C ASP A 264 0.00 9.72 16.09
N ARG A 265 0.15 9.29 14.84
CA ARG A 265 0.20 10.13 13.62
C ARG A 265 -0.72 9.58 12.54
N ILE A 266 -1.18 10.45 11.65
CA ILE A 266 -2.00 10.10 10.49
C ILE A 266 -1.32 10.68 9.25
N VAL A 267 -1.09 9.84 8.26
CA VAL A 267 -0.49 10.18 6.98
C VAL A 267 -1.46 9.89 5.86
N THR A 268 -1.52 10.77 4.87
CA THR A 268 -2.26 10.56 3.63
C THR A 268 -1.31 10.68 2.43
N VAL A 269 -1.73 10.18 1.27
CA VAL A 269 -0.88 10.04 0.06
C VAL A 269 -0.45 11.34 -0.61
N SER A 270 -0.98 12.50 -0.20
CA SER A 270 -0.51 13.81 -0.66
C SER A 270 -1.00 14.95 0.23
N GLN A 271 -0.35 16.11 0.15
CA GLN A 271 -0.79 17.29 0.90
C GLN A 271 -2.17 17.78 0.43
N GLY A 272 -2.45 17.74 -0.87
CA GLY A 272 -3.78 18.04 -1.41
C GLY A 272 -4.83 17.05 -0.89
N TYR A 273 -4.51 15.76 -0.90
CA TYR A 273 -5.40 14.74 -0.39
C TYR A 273 -5.66 14.90 1.12
N SER A 274 -4.64 15.30 1.91
CA SER A 274 -4.83 15.61 3.34
C SER A 274 -5.85 16.72 3.60
N TRP A 275 -6.01 17.66 2.66
CA TRP A 275 -7.07 18.67 2.70
C TRP A 275 -8.40 18.10 2.21
N GLU A 276 -8.41 17.40 1.07
CA GLU A 276 -9.61 16.80 0.49
C GLU A 276 -10.35 15.89 1.48
N VAL A 277 -9.62 15.05 2.22
CA VAL A 277 -10.22 14.16 3.24
C VAL A 277 -10.84 14.90 4.43
N THR A 278 -10.53 16.18 4.62
CA THR A 278 -11.16 17.02 5.65
C THR A 278 -12.41 17.75 5.16
N THR A 279 -12.74 17.62 3.87
CA THR A 279 -13.98 18.13 3.28
C THR A 279 -15.12 17.13 3.38
N ALA A 280 -16.37 17.59 3.35
CA ALA A 280 -17.54 16.70 3.41
C ALA A 280 -17.58 15.71 2.23
N GLU A 281 -17.21 16.16 1.03
CA GLU A 281 -17.21 15.34 -0.19
C GLU A 281 -16.07 14.31 -0.19
N GLY A 282 -14.86 14.74 0.15
CA GLY A 282 -13.67 13.88 0.11
C GLY A 282 -13.49 12.99 1.35
N GLY A 283 -14.05 13.37 2.50
CA GLY A 283 -13.83 12.68 3.77
C GLY A 283 -14.78 11.53 4.07
N GLN A 284 -15.80 11.31 3.24
CA GLN A 284 -16.74 10.18 3.34
C GLN A 284 -17.28 9.93 4.76
N GLY A 285 -17.70 11.02 5.43
CA GLY A 285 -18.19 11.02 6.81
C GLY A 285 -17.10 11.14 7.88
N LEU A 286 -15.85 10.79 7.61
CA LEU A 286 -14.73 10.91 8.57
C LEU A 286 -14.09 12.31 8.60
N ASN A 287 -14.59 13.25 7.79
CA ASN A 287 -13.99 14.57 7.61
C ASN A 287 -13.84 15.37 8.90
N GLU A 288 -14.86 15.39 9.74
CA GLU A 288 -14.83 16.10 11.03
C GLU A 288 -13.85 15.45 12.00
N LEU A 289 -13.81 14.12 12.01
CA LEU A 289 -12.88 13.37 12.85
C LEU A 289 -11.42 13.60 12.44
N LEU A 290 -11.13 13.56 11.14
CA LEU A 290 -9.80 13.88 10.60
C LEU A 290 -9.42 15.33 10.88
N SER A 291 -10.38 16.26 10.74
CA SER A 291 -10.17 17.68 11.05
C SER A 291 -9.87 17.91 12.53
N SER A 292 -10.54 17.19 13.44
CA SER A 292 -10.26 17.26 14.88
C SER A 292 -8.82 16.84 15.23
N ARG A 293 -8.19 16.03 14.36
CA ARG A 293 -6.82 15.54 14.50
C ARG A 293 -5.85 16.18 13.50
N LYS A 294 -6.17 17.37 12.98
CA LYS A 294 -5.36 18.09 11.99
C LYS A 294 -3.89 18.33 12.45
N SER A 295 -3.63 18.46 13.75
CA SER A 295 -2.26 18.63 14.28
C SER A 295 -1.35 17.41 14.09
N VAL A 296 -1.95 16.23 13.87
CA VAL A 296 -1.24 14.97 13.64
C VAL A 296 -1.46 14.39 12.24
N LEU A 297 -2.18 15.11 11.38
CA LEU A 297 -2.45 14.75 10.00
C LEU A 297 -1.40 15.38 9.07
N ASN A 298 -0.76 14.57 8.23
CA ASN A 298 0.19 15.03 7.22
C ASN A 298 -0.07 14.39 5.87
N GLY A 299 0.03 15.16 4.80
CA GLY A 299 0.18 14.58 3.47
C GLY A 299 1.65 14.32 3.20
N ILE A 300 1.99 13.08 2.88
CA ILE A 300 3.33 12.71 2.40
C ILE A 300 3.16 12.27 0.95
N VAL A 301 3.86 12.95 0.05
CA VAL A 301 3.82 12.62 -1.38
C VAL A 301 4.47 11.26 -1.58
N ASN A 302 3.78 10.37 -2.29
CA ASN A 302 4.31 9.07 -2.65
C ASN A 302 5.60 9.22 -3.47
N GLY A 303 6.56 8.34 -3.21
CA GLY A 303 7.69 8.11 -4.11
C GLY A 303 7.31 7.18 -5.27
N ILE A 304 8.20 7.05 -6.24
CA ILE A 304 8.15 6.05 -7.31
C ILE A 304 9.45 5.26 -7.31
N ASP A 305 9.41 4.01 -7.77
CA ASP A 305 10.63 3.24 -8.01
C ASP A 305 11.31 3.72 -9.29
N ILE A 306 12.48 4.34 -9.16
CA ILE A 306 13.25 4.87 -10.29
C ILE A 306 13.94 3.79 -11.12
N ASN A 307 13.99 2.53 -10.67
CA ASN A 307 14.49 1.44 -11.51
C ASN A 307 13.45 1.07 -12.57
N ASP A 308 12.17 1.11 -12.20
CA ASP A 308 11.05 0.85 -13.11
C ASP A 308 10.68 2.11 -13.90
N TRP A 309 10.62 3.27 -13.26
CA TRP A 309 10.15 4.53 -13.84
C TRP A 309 11.30 5.48 -14.19
N ASN A 310 12.20 5.04 -15.08
CA ASN A 310 13.30 5.87 -15.59
C ASN A 310 13.36 5.89 -17.11
N PRO A 311 13.05 7.03 -17.76
CA PRO A 311 13.09 7.17 -19.22
C PRO A 311 14.43 6.83 -19.88
N THR A 312 15.53 6.85 -19.14
CA THR A 312 16.87 6.55 -19.65
C THR A 312 17.13 5.04 -19.72
N THR A 313 16.43 4.22 -18.95
CA THR A 313 16.69 2.77 -18.84
C THR A 313 15.43 1.90 -18.98
N ASP A 314 14.25 2.49 -19.07
CA ASP A 314 12.96 1.79 -19.12
C ASP A 314 12.89 0.87 -20.34
N LYS A 315 12.85 -0.45 -20.07
CA LYS A 315 12.86 -1.50 -21.09
C LYS A 315 11.56 -1.55 -21.91
N CYS A 316 10.49 -0.94 -21.42
CA CYS A 316 9.21 -0.88 -22.10
C CYS A 316 9.15 0.22 -23.15
N LEU A 317 10.10 1.18 -23.13
CA LEU A 317 10.13 2.26 -24.12
C LEU A 317 10.87 1.83 -25.39
N PRO A 318 10.36 2.18 -26.59
CA PRO A 318 11.07 1.91 -27.84
C PRO A 318 12.34 2.76 -27.97
N HIS A 319 12.38 3.93 -27.32
CA HIS A 319 13.52 4.82 -27.28
C HIS A 319 13.69 5.44 -25.90
N HIS A 320 14.94 5.60 -25.47
CA HIS A 320 15.29 6.24 -24.20
C HIS A 320 15.55 7.73 -24.37
N TYR A 321 15.36 8.47 -23.28
CA TYR A 321 15.64 9.90 -23.21
C TYR A 321 16.08 10.30 -21.79
N SER A 322 16.67 11.48 -21.65
CA SER A 322 17.09 12.04 -20.37
C SER A 322 16.69 13.51 -20.27
N VAL A 323 17.05 14.16 -19.15
CA VAL A 323 16.86 15.61 -19.00
C VAL A 323 17.72 16.41 -19.99
N ASP A 324 18.87 15.87 -20.39
CA ASP A 324 19.82 16.52 -21.29
C ASP A 324 19.48 16.28 -22.77
N ASP A 325 18.81 15.17 -23.09
CA ASP A 325 18.35 14.85 -24.45
C ASP A 325 16.91 14.33 -24.46
N LEU A 326 15.98 15.16 -24.93
CA LEU A 326 14.56 14.84 -25.06
C LEU A 326 14.19 14.25 -26.44
N SER A 327 15.15 14.08 -27.36
CA SER A 327 14.87 13.61 -28.72
C SER A 327 14.19 12.24 -28.76
N GLY A 328 14.53 11.35 -27.81
CA GLY A 328 13.88 10.05 -27.66
C GLY A 328 12.40 10.15 -27.33
N LYS A 329 11.96 11.18 -26.59
CA LYS A 329 10.54 11.38 -26.23
C LYS A 329 9.67 11.64 -27.45
N ALA A 330 10.16 12.41 -28.43
CA ALA A 330 9.45 12.66 -29.69
C ALA A 330 9.28 11.37 -30.50
N LYS A 331 10.30 10.51 -30.54
CA LYS A 331 10.23 9.19 -31.17
C LYS A 331 9.23 8.28 -30.47
N CYS A 332 9.22 8.25 -29.13
CA CYS A 332 8.23 7.49 -28.36
C CYS A 332 6.79 7.94 -28.65
N LYS A 333 6.54 9.25 -28.80
CA LYS A 333 5.23 9.77 -29.20
C LYS A 333 4.83 9.26 -30.59
N ALA A 334 5.74 9.30 -31.56
CA ALA A 334 5.46 8.84 -32.91
C ALA A 334 5.16 7.33 -32.96
N GLU A 335 5.91 6.51 -32.20
CA GLU A 335 5.64 5.07 -32.09
C GLU A 335 4.32 4.78 -31.37
N LEU A 336 3.99 5.51 -30.29
CA LEU A 336 2.70 5.37 -29.60
C LEU A 336 1.52 5.73 -30.52
N GLN A 337 1.64 6.81 -31.31
CA GLN A 337 0.62 7.17 -32.31
C GLN A 337 0.43 6.06 -33.34
N LYS A 338 1.53 5.46 -33.84
CA LYS A 338 1.45 4.32 -34.77
C LYS A 338 0.77 3.11 -34.11
N GLU A 339 1.15 2.77 -32.88
CA GLU A 339 0.61 1.64 -32.13
C GLU A 339 -0.91 1.77 -31.91
N LEU A 340 -1.37 2.98 -31.59
CA LEU A 340 -2.79 3.29 -31.37
C LEU A 340 -3.57 3.57 -32.66
N GLY A 341 -2.91 3.58 -33.83
CA GLY A 341 -3.54 3.87 -35.12
C GLY A 341 -3.95 5.34 -35.30
N LEU A 342 -3.33 6.26 -34.55
CA LEU A 342 -3.53 7.70 -34.65
C LEU A 342 -2.68 8.31 -35.79
N PRO A 343 -3.09 9.45 -36.36
CA PRO A 343 -2.24 10.20 -37.29
C PRO A 343 -0.91 10.58 -36.63
N VAL A 344 0.21 10.19 -37.23
CA VAL A 344 1.55 10.49 -36.72
C VAL A 344 1.87 11.96 -36.99
N ARG A 345 1.61 12.81 -36.00
CA ARG A 345 1.88 14.25 -36.07
C ARG A 345 2.67 14.68 -34.85
N GLU A 346 3.79 15.35 -35.07
CA GLU A 346 4.68 15.78 -33.99
C GLU A 346 4.13 17.00 -33.23
N ASP A 347 3.42 17.88 -33.93
CA ASP A 347 2.88 19.15 -33.45
C ASP A 347 1.59 19.01 -32.63
N VAL A 348 0.82 17.92 -32.82
CA VAL A 348 -0.48 17.73 -32.14
C VAL A 348 -0.30 17.40 -30.65
N PRO A 349 -1.05 18.02 -29.71
CA PRO A 349 -1.06 17.56 -28.33
C PRO A 349 -1.61 16.13 -28.23
N LEU A 350 -0.86 15.24 -27.58
CA LEU A 350 -1.31 13.90 -27.22
C LEU A 350 -1.54 13.85 -25.71
N ILE A 351 -2.78 13.62 -25.32
CA ILE A 351 -3.23 13.54 -23.93
C ILE A 351 -3.51 12.06 -23.64
N GLY A 352 -3.25 11.60 -22.41
CA GLY A 352 -3.53 10.23 -22.02
C GLY A 352 -4.12 10.15 -20.62
N PHE A 353 -5.14 9.31 -20.45
CA PHE A 353 -5.68 8.93 -19.14
C PHE A 353 -5.32 7.47 -18.85
N ILE A 354 -4.65 7.23 -17.72
CA ILE A 354 -4.34 5.88 -17.23
C ILE A 354 -4.83 5.77 -15.80
N GLY A 355 -5.76 4.84 -15.57
CA GLY A 355 -6.35 4.61 -14.27
C GLY A 355 -7.46 3.57 -14.33
N ARG A 356 -7.96 3.20 -13.16
CA ARG A 356 -9.18 2.39 -13.07
C ARG A 356 -10.39 3.23 -13.54
N LEU A 357 -11.45 2.55 -13.96
CA LEU A 357 -12.71 3.18 -14.39
C LEU A 357 -13.67 3.32 -13.20
N ASP A 358 -13.23 4.07 -12.20
CA ASP A 358 -13.92 4.34 -10.94
C ASP A 358 -14.29 5.81 -10.82
N TYR A 359 -15.42 6.10 -10.15
CA TYR A 359 -15.94 7.47 -9.99
C TYR A 359 -14.89 8.43 -9.39
N GLN A 360 -14.09 7.95 -8.44
CA GLN A 360 -12.99 8.70 -7.83
C GLN A 360 -11.94 9.19 -8.85
N LYS A 361 -11.80 8.54 -10.01
CA LYS A 361 -10.86 8.94 -11.07
C LYS A 361 -11.44 9.98 -12.03
N GLY A 362 -12.67 10.45 -11.82
CA GLY A 362 -13.26 11.51 -12.61
C GLY A 362 -13.64 11.08 -14.02
N ILE A 363 -13.98 9.80 -14.22
CA ILE A 363 -14.40 9.26 -15.53
C ILE A 363 -15.64 9.97 -16.06
N ASP A 364 -16.54 10.36 -15.18
CA ASP A 364 -17.71 11.17 -15.48
C ASP A 364 -17.31 12.55 -16.03
N LEU A 365 -16.31 13.20 -15.44
CA LEU A 365 -15.76 14.46 -15.94
C LEU A 365 -15.16 14.29 -17.34
N ILE A 366 -14.35 13.25 -17.56
CA ILE A 366 -13.78 12.95 -18.89
C ILE A 366 -14.92 12.77 -19.90
N LYS A 367 -15.92 11.95 -19.56
CA LYS A 367 -17.07 11.68 -20.43
C LYS A 367 -17.84 12.96 -20.81
N MET A 368 -17.97 13.90 -19.88
CA MET A 368 -18.63 15.19 -20.12
C MET A 368 -17.76 16.14 -20.95
N ALA A 369 -16.44 16.12 -20.75
CA ALA A 369 -15.49 17.04 -21.39
C ALA A 369 -15.10 16.61 -22.81
N ILE A 370 -15.16 15.31 -23.15
CA ILE A 370 -14.72 14.79 -24.46
C ILE A 370 -15.35 15.53 -25.66
N PRO A 371 -16.68 15.78 -25.72
CA PRO A 371 -17.27 16.48 -26.87
C PRO A 371 -16.74 17.91 -27.08
N GLU A 372 -16.36 18.59 -26.00
CA GLU A 372 -15.76 19.92 -26.06
C GLU A 372 -14.27 19.85 -26.41
N LEU A 373 -13.54 18.91 -25.79
CA LEU A 373 -12.12 18.66 -26.05
C LEU A 373 -11.87 18.31 -27.53
N MET A 374 -12.75 17.51 -28.14
CA MET A 374 -12.63 17.11 -29.56
C MET A 374 -12.99 18.22 -30.56
N ARG A 375 -13.35 19.43 -30.10
CA ARG A 375 -13.44 20.62 -30.98
C ARG A 375 -12.07 21.21 -31.29
N GLU A 376 -11.09 20.93 -30.44
CA GLU A 376 -9.70 21.33 -30.61
C GLU A 376 -8.92 20.28 -31.41
N ASP A 377 -7.81 20.70 -32.02
CA ASP A 377 -6.93 19.79 -32.77
C ASP A 377 -6.00 19.04 -31.81
N VAL A 378 -6.52 18.00 -31.16
CA VAL A 378 -5.85 17.19 -30.14
C VAL A 378 -6.07 15.68 -30.36
N GLN A 379 -5.23 14.87 -29.73
CA GLN A 379 -5.39 13.42 -29.61
C GLN A 379 -5.55 13.06 -28.14
N PHE A 380 -6.48 12.15 -27.80
CA PHE A 380 -6.77 11.70 -26.44
C PHE A 380 -6.81 10.18 -26.36
#